data_AF-A0A415JIR1-F1
#
_entry.id   AF-A0A415JIR1-F1
#
_cell.length_a   1.000
_cell.length_b   1.000
_cell.length_c   1.000
_cell.angle_alpha   90.00
_cell.angle_beta   90.00
_cell.angle_gamma   90.00
#
_symmetry.space_group_name_H-M   'P 1'
#
loop_
_entity.id
_entity.type
_entity.pdbx_description
1 polymer ?
#
loop_
_entity_poly.entity_id
_entity_poly.type
_entity_poly.pdbx_seq_one_letter_code
_entity_poly.pdbx_strand_id
1 'polypeptide(L)'
;MVVFAGPGVAGAIRNQFNLVGNTVNSGISGGTEGGGASGGDTGAVSEAVHAAVAKDARDWTLDEQKAVAEDIAKKGEASPAYAKAKAAMDAGTEWSITLTDGNTLTYRIIGINHDDMVDGSGKAGLTFHTTSSGISSRMNATDTNAGGWETSELRAKMNSGEIWNLMPSDFQSKVKSVRKLTNNVGGMDENAAVTATSDKLFLLSYSEIVPTSYWADSDPWTSSEGTQYEAFKGKVTENFSADASLANDIEWWQRSVAPNVSEGFLEVYLDGDMSLAEAATSCCCVCPAWCF
;
A
#
# COMPACT_ATOMS: atom_id res chain seq x y z
N MET A 1 -16.42 67.00 -8.79
CA MET A 1 -15.47 65.94 -8.43
C MET A 1 -16.24 64.90 -7.63
N VAL A 2 -16.47 63.74 -8.23
CA VAL A 2 -17.43 62.74 -7.74
C VAL A 2 -16.79 61.92 -6.61
N VAL A 3 -17.48 61.85 -5.48
CA VAL A 3 -17.15 61.03 -4.31
C VAL A 3 -17.80 59.66 -4.49
N PHE A 4 -17.04 58.59 -4.35
CA PHE A 4 -17.57 57.23 -4.19
C PHE A 4 -17.06 56.66 -2.86
N ALA A 5 -18.01 56.25 -2.02
CA ALA A 5 -17.80 55.42 -0.84
C ALA A 5 -18.26 53.98 -1.17
N GLY A 6 -17.53 52.98 -0.67
CA GLY A 6 -17.94 51.58 -0.72
C GLY A 6 -16.83 50.58 -0.36
N PRO A 7 -16.99 49.75 0.69
CA PRO A 7 -15.98 48.81 1.18
C PRO A 7 -16.14 47.41 0.56
N GLY A 8 -15.03 46.67 0.38
CA GLY A 8 -15.03 45.31 -0.15
C GLY A 8 -14.06 44.41 0.59
N VAL A 9 -14.54 43.76 1.65
CA VAL A 9 -13.86 42.69 2.39
C VAL A 9 -13.85 41.43 1.51
N ALA A 10 -12.76 41.18 0.81
CA ALA A 10 -12.53 39.93 0.09
C ALA A 10 -11.71 38.98 0.97
N GLY A 11 -12.38 38.27 1.88
CA GLY A 11 -11.68 37.43 2.84
C GLY A 11 -12.59 36.59 3.73
N ALA A 12 -13.61 35.95 3.15
CA ALA A 12 -14.30 34.78 3.72
C ALA A 12 -15.52 34.49 2.85
N ILE A 13 -15.47 33.45 2.02
CA ILE A 13 -16.58 32.57 1.60
C ILE A 13 -15.90 31.48 0.76
N ARG A 14 -15.45 30.41 1.40
CA ARG A 14 -15.18 29.09 0.81
C ARG A 14 -15.15 28.05 1.93
N ASN A 15 -16.30 27.79 2.57
CA ASN A 15 -16.59 26.50 3.21
C ASN A 15 -18.05 26.45 3.72
N GLN A 16 -19.02 26.37 2.81
CA GLN A 16 -20.43 26.18 3.18
C GLN A 16 -21.11 25.05 2.36
N PHE A 17 -20.35 24.16 1.71
CA PHE A 17 -20.94 23.13 0.84
C PHE A 17 -20.54 21.68 1.14
N ASN A 18 -19.97 21.39 2.31
CA ASN A 18 -19.67 20.01 2.74
C ASN A 18 -20.53 19.51 3.92
N LEU A 19 -21.67 20.14 4.21
CA LEU A 19 -22.53 19.76 5.34
C LEU A 19 -23.98 19.45 4.93
N VAL A 20 -24.17 18.76 3.80
CA VAL A 20 -25.48 18.17 3.46
C VAL A 20 -25.24 16.77 2.92
N GLY A 21 -25.38 15.77 3.79
CA GLY A 21 -25.19 14.37 3.39
C GLY A 21 -25.41 13.30 4.46
N ASN A 22 -25.63 13.62 5.74
CA ASN A 22 -25.89 12.61 6.76
C ASN A 22 -27.04 13.02 7.70
N THR A 23 -28.29 12.87 7.25
CA THR A 23 -29.45 12.79 8.15
C THR A 23 -30.58 12.00 7.49
N VAL A 24 -30.48 10.67 7.47
CA VAL A 24 -31.55 9.64 7.47
C VAL A 24 -30.77 8.32 7.70
N ASN A 25 -31.01 7.38 8.61
CA ASN A 25 -32.20 6.74 9.18
C ASN A 25 -31.65 5.91 10.37
N SER A 26 -32.21 5.83 11.57
CA SER A 26 -33.45 5.12 11.86
C SER A 26 -33.88 5.41 13.30
N GLY A 27 -35.07 5.97 13.47
CA GLY A 27 -35.79 5.93 14.74
C GLY A 27 -36.77 4.75 14.72
N ILE A 28 -36.70 3.87 15.71
CA ILE A 28 -37.83 3.06 16.17
C ILE A 28 -37.80 3.06 17.70
N SER A 29 -38.97 3.35 18.25
CA SER A 29 -39.27 3.59 19.65
C SER A 29 -39.70 2.33 20.40
N GLY A 30 -39.28 2.21 21.67
CA GLY A 30 -40.13 1.80 22.79
C GLY A 30 -40.09 0.33 23.25
N GLY A 31 -39.74 0.11 24.52
CA GLY A 31 -40.03 -1.13 25.27
C GLY A 31 -39.00 -1.46 26.35
N THR A 32 -39.39 -1.32 27.61
CA THR A 32 -38.58 -1.43 28.84
C THR A 32 -38.21 -2.87 29.24
N GLU A 33 -37.14 -2.95 30.05
CA GLU A 33 -36.79 -3.96 31.07
C GLU A 33 -36.13 -5.30 30.68
N GLY A 34 -34.94 -5.52 31.23
CA GLY A 34 -34.46 -6.87 31.58
C GLY A 34 -33.05 -7.23 31.12
N GLY A 35 -32.07 -7.07 32.02
CA GLY A 35 -30.95 -8.01 32.25
C GLY A 35 -30.02 -8.38 31.09
N GLY A 36 -28.76 -7.94 31.20
CA GLY A 36 -27.65 -8.56 30.47
C GLY A 36 -26.53 -7.59 30.17
N ALA A 37 -25.54 -7.52 31.05
CA ALA A 37 -24.24 -6.95 30.70
C ALA A 37 -23.56 -7.89 29.69
N SER A 38 -23.84 -7.68 28.41
CA SER A 38 -22.99 -8.15 27.32
C SER A 38 -22.37 -6.92 26.67
N GLY A 39 -21.05 -6.77 26.80
CA GLY A 39 -20.28 -5.77 26.08
C GLY A 39 -20.34 -6.04 24.58
N GLY A 40 -21.37 -5.50 23.94
CA GLY A 40 -21.40 -5.28 22.50
C GLY A 40 -20.72 -3.95 22.24
N ASP A 41 -19.58 -3.97 21.54
CA ASP A 41 -18.94 -2.76 21.03
C ASP A 41 -19.91 -2.07 20.07
N THR A 42 -20.65 -1.10 20.59
CA THR A 42 -21.66 -0.34 19.84
C THR A 42 -20.96 0.59 18.87
N GLY A 43 -20.46 0.06 17.75
CA GLY A 43 -20.25 0.76 16.47
C GLY A 43 -19.63 2.16 16.52
N ALA A 44 -18.92 2.51 17.58
CA ALA A 44 -18.46 3.87 17.82
C ALA A 44 -17.24 4.08 16.93
N VAL A 45 -17.37 5.03 16.01
CA VAL A 45 -16.25 5.48 15.18
C VAL A 45 -15.25 6.15 16.12
N SER A 46 -13.97 5.75 16.04
CA SER A 46 -12.95 6.34 16.92
C SER A 46 -12.82 7.84 16.65
N GLU A 47 -12.46 8.62 17.66
CA GLU A 47 -12.25 10.07 17.52
C GLU A 47 -11.21 10.40 16.44
N ALA A 48 -10.19 9.54 16.29
CA ALA A 48 -9.17 9.67 15.24
C ALA A 48 -9.77 9.47 13.83
N VAL A 49 -10.68 8.51 13.63
CA VAL A 49 -11.37 8.34 12.34
C VAL A 49 -12.27 9.54 12.05
N HIS A 50 -12.98 10.06 13.06
CA HIS A 50 -13.77 11.28 12.90
C HIS A 50 -12.91 12.48 12.52
N ALA A 51 -11.76 12.67 13.17
CA ALA A 51 -10.81 13.74 12.84
C ALA A 51 -10.26 13.58 11.41
N ALA A 52 -9.85 12.37 11.03
CA ALA A 52 -9.37 12.06 9.69
C ALA A 52 -10.42 12.34 8.61
N VAL A 53 -11.68 11.97 8.85
CA VAL A 53 -12.80 12.21 7.94
C VAL A 53 -13.17 13.70 7.87
N ALA A 54 -12.89 14.50 8.89
CA ALA A 54 -13.17 15.94 8.88
C ALA A 54 -12.16 16.77 8.07
N LYS A 55 -10.92 16.29 7.92
CA LYS A 55 -9.84 17.04 7.23
C LYS A 55 -9.44 16.44 5.88
N ASP A 56 -8.56 17.13 5.18
CA ASP A 56 -7.99 16.64 3.92
C ASP A 56 -7.11 15.40 4.19
N ALA A 57 -7.17 14.41 3.28
CA ALA A 57 -6.41 13.18 3.45
C ALA A 57 -4.89 13.43 3.46
N ARG A 58 -4.41 14.45 2.72
CA ARG A 58 -2.99 14.83 2.71
C ARG A 58 -2.45 15.23 4.09
N ASP A 59 -3.34 15.62 5.00
CA ASP A 59 -2.99 16.08 6.34
C ASP A 59 -3.09 14.95 7.39
N TRP A 60 -3.38 13.71 6.98
CA TRP A 60 -3.45 12.56 7.88
C TRP A 60 -2.10 12.25 8.53
N THR A 61 -2.08 12.18 9.86
CA THR A 61 -0.96 11.68 10.65
C THR A 61 -0.88 10.16 10.55
N LEU A 62 0.24 9.57 10.98
CA LEU A 62 0.37 8.11 11.07
C LEU A 62 -0.71 7.48 11.97
N ASP A 63 -1.08 8.15 13.08
CA ASP A 63 -2.13 7.65 13.98
C ASP A 63 -3.49 7.61 13.29
N GLU A 64 -3.79 8.63 12.48
CA GLU A 64 -5.03 8.68 11.71
C GLU A 64 -5.02 7.71 10.53
N GLN A 65 -3.89 7.54 9.84
CA GLN A 65 -3.73 6.52 8.80
C GLN A 65 -3.99 5.12 9.38
N LYS A 66 -3.41 4.81 10.55
CA LYS A 66 -3.70 3.55 11.26
C LYS A 66 -5.16 3.44 11.67
N ALA A 67 -5.75 4.49 12.25
CA ALA A 67 -7.13 4.45 12.70
C ALA A 67 -8.12 4.25 11.55
N VAL A 68 -7.87 4.91 10.41
CA VAL A 68 -8.63 4.73 9.16
C VAL A 68 -8.48 3.29 8.66
N ALA A 69 -7.27 2.75 8.62
CA ALA A 69 -7.03 1.38 8.19
C ALA A 69 -7.75 0.37 9.10
N GLU A 70 -7.66 0.50 10.42
CA GLU A 70 -8.33 -0.40 11.35
C GLU A 70 -9.87 -0.31 11.26
N ASP A 71 -10.43 0.87 10.96
CA ASP A 71 -11.87 1.02 10.75
C ASP A 71 -12.33 0.41 9.42
N ILE A 72 -11.55 0.58 8.34
CA ILE A 72 -11.80 -0.05 7.03
C ILE A 72 -11.64 -1.57 7.09
N ALA A 73 -10.63 -2.09 7.81
CA ALA A 73 -10.44 -3.53 8.01
C ALA A 73 -11.68 -4.16 8.67
N LYS A 74 -12.30 -3.47 9.63
CA LYS A 74 -13.49 -3.95 10.36
C LYS A 74 -14.79 -3.78 9.59
N LYS A 75 -14.97 -2.67 8.87
CA LYS A 75 -16.27 -2.27 8.28
C LYS A 75 -16.32 -2.36 6.76
N GLY A 76 -15.18 -2.53 6.10
CA GLY A 76 -15.04 -2.44 4.65
C GLY A 76 -15.59 -1.14 4.09
N GLU A 77 -16.35 -1.24 3.01
CA GLU A 77 -16.98 -0.10 2.34
C GLU A 77 -17.97 0.67 3.23
N ALA A 78 -18.46 0.05 4.32
CA ALA A 78 -19.32 0.72 5.28
C ALA A 78 -18.56 1.65 6.24
N SER A 79 -17.22 1.67 6.19
CA SER A 79 -16.42 2.64 6.94
C SER A 79 -16.71 4.06 6.45
N PRO A 80 -16.99 5.04 7.35
CA PRO A 80 -17.12 6.44 6.95
C PRO A 80 -15.84 7.02 6.34
N ALA A 81 -14.69 6.38 6.52
CA ALA A 81 -13.41 6.81 5.94
C ALA A 81 -13.14 6.19 4.55
N TYR A 82 -13.88 5.14 4.14
CA TYR A 82 -13.60 4.38 2.92
C TYR A 82 -13.57 5.28 1.68
N ALA A 83 -14.61 6.08 1.45
CA ALA A 83 -14.69 6.95 0.29
C ALA A 83 -13.54 7.97 0.23
N LYS A 84 -13.08 8.45 1.40
CA LYS A 84 -11.96 9.40 1.48
C LYS A 84 -10.62 8.71 1.23
N ALA A 85 -10.40 7.52 1.78
CA ALA A 85 -9.20 6.72 1.50
C ALA A 85 -9.11 6.35 0.01
N LYS A 86 -10.25 5.95 -0.59
CA LYS A 86 -10.33 5.68 -2.02
C LYS A 86 -10.01 6.92 -2.85
N ALA A 87 -10.59 8.08 -2.53
CA ALA A 87 -10.28 9.31 -3.23
C ALA A 87 -8.80 9.71 -3.12
N ALA A 88 -8.19 9.50 -1.96
CA ALA A 88 -6.76 9.76 -1.75
C ALA A 88 -5.87 8.81 -2.56
N MET A 89 -6.22 7.51 -2.62
CA MET A 89 -5.55 6.52 -3.47
C MET A 89 -5.69 6.87 -4.96
N ASP A 90 -6.91 7.18 -5.42
CA ASP A 90 -7.17 7.51 -6.82
C ASP A 90 -6.41 8.77 -7.27
N ALA A 91 -6.33 9.77 -6.38
CA ALA A 91 -5.60 11.02 -6.59
C ALA A 91 -4.07 10.86 -6.46
N GLY A 92 -3.57 9.73 -5.98
CA GLY A 92 -2.15 9.53 -5.70
C GLY A 92 -1.63 10.43 -4.58
N THR A 93 -2.45 10.73 -3.58
CA THR A 93 -2.04 11.52 -2.41
C THR A 93 -0.84 10.89 -1.74
N GLU A 94 0.20 11.69 -1.53
CA GLU A 94 1.44 11.27 -0.88
C GLU A 94 1.54 11.80 0.54
N TRP A 95 2.19 11.00 1.38
CA TRP A 95 2.67 11.38 2.71
C TRP A 95 4.17 11.15 2.79
N SER A 96 4.79 11.71 3.83
CA SER A 96 6.21 11.54 4.07
C SER A 96 6.50 11.25 5.53
N ILE A 97 7.51 10.42 5.79
CA ILE A 97 8.11 10.24 7.11
C ILE A 97 9.61 10.46 7.03
N THR A 98 10.19 11.01 8.10
CA THR A 98 11.64 11.09 8.26
C THR A 98 12.15 9.79 8.85
N LEU A 99 13.09 9.13 8.17
CA LEU A 99 13.78 7.92 8.60
C LEU A 99 14.78 8.24 9.72
N THR A 100 15.27 7.20 10.40
CA THR A 100 16.22 7.36 11.52
C THR A 100 17.58 7.92 11.11
N ASP A 101 17.92 7.84 9.83
CA ASP A 101 19.11 8.43 9.22
C ASP A 101 18.91 9.88 8.73
N GLY A 102 17.70 10.43 8.90
CA GLY A 102 17.33 11.79 8.47
C GLY A 102 16.82 11.89 7.04
N ASN A 103 16.86 10.82 6.25
CA ASN A 103 16.28 10.80 4.90
C ASN A 103 14.75 10.80 4.94
N THR A 104 14.12 11.15 3.82
CA THR A 104 12.65 11.17 3.71
C THR A 104 12.15 9.99 2.89
N LEU A 105 11.22 9.23 3.45
CA LEU A 105 10.44 8.22 2.75
C LEU A 105 9.10 8.83 2.34
N THR A 106 8.82 8.89 1.04
CA THR A 106 7.52 9.33 0.50
C THR A 106 6.73 8.11 0.05
N TYR A 107 5.42 8.10 0.29
CA TYR A 107 4.57 6.95 0.03
C TYR A 107 3.11 7.33 -0.21
N ARG A 108 2.36 6.42 -0.83
CA ARG A 108 0.93 6.58 -1.15
C ARG A 108 0.14 5.30 -0.88
N ILE A 109 -1.18 5.41 -0.79
CA ILE A 109 -2.08 4.25 -0.74
C ILE A 109 -2.06 3.58 -2.12
N ILE A 110 -1.93 2.25 -2.16
CA ILE A 110 -2.09 1.44 -3.37
C ILE A 110 -3.23 0.43 -3.29
N GLY A 111 -3.64 0.03 -2.08
CA GLY A 111 -4.69 -0.95 -1.86
C GLY A 111 -5.57 -0.64 -0.66
N ILE A 112 -6.81 -1.12 -0.72
CA ILE A 112 -7.81 -0.97 0.36
C ILE A 112 -8.47 -2.32 0.57
N ASN A 113 -8.41 -2.88 1.78
CA ASN A 113 -8.85 -4.25 2.07
C ASN A 113 -8.30 -5.27 1.06
N HIS A 114 -6.98 -5.23 0.83
CA HIS A 114 -6.32 -6.05 -0.18
C HIS A 114 -5.64 -7.27 0.44
N ASP A 115 -4.64 -7.01 1.30
CA ASP A 115 -3.73 -8.01 1.82
C ASP A 115 -4.28 -8.74 3.05
N ASP A 116 -4.11 -10.07 3.11
CA ASP A 116 -4.52 -10.87 4.26
C ASP A 116 -3.49 -10.74 5.39
N MET A 117 -3.96 -10.46 6.61
CA MET A 117 -3.11 -10.45 7.80
C MET A 117 -2.67 -11.85 8.19
N VAL A 118 -1.43 -11.97 8.67
CA VAL A 118 -0.84 -13.26 9.08
C VAL A 118 -1.56 -13.90 10.27
N ASP A 119 -2.14 -13.08 11.16
CA ASP A 119 -2.85 -13.55 12.34
C ASP A 119 -4.25 -14.12 12.06
N GLY A 120 -4.68 -14.11 10.79
CA GLY A 120 -5.97 -14.63 10.36
C GLY A 120 -7.17 -13.75 10.75
N SER A 121 -6.94 -12.52 11.21
CA SER A 121 -8.03 -11.60 11.61
C SER A 121 -8.76 -10.94 10.43
N GLY A 122 -8.35 -11.25 9.19
CA GLY A 122 -8.96 -10.75 7.97
C GLY A 122 -7.96 -9.97 7.12
N LYS A 123 -8.47 -8.99 6.36
CA LYS A 123 -7.64 -8.14 5.50
C LYS A 123 -7.20 -6.87 6.21
N ALA A 124 -5.97 -6.44 5.95
CA ALA A 124 -5.50 -5.14 6.37
C ALA A 124 -6.28 -4.03 5.66
N GLY A 125 -6.50 -2.91 6.34
CA GLY A 125 -7.41 -1.88 5.84
C GLY A 125 -6.83 -1.09 4.69
N LEU A 126 -5.55 -0.72 4.80
CA LEU A 126 -4.83 0.06 3.80
C LEU A 126 -3.45 -0.56 3.53
N THR A 127 -3.10 -0.64 2.24
CA THR A 127 -1.77 -0.97 1.77
C THR A 127 -1.12 0.27 1.18
N PHE A 128 0.12 0.54 1.59
CA PHE A 128 0.92 1.67 1.13
C PHE A 128 2.12 1.19 0.32
N HIS A 129 2.60 2.02 -0.60
CA HIS A 129 3.81 1.79 -1.37
C HIS A 129 4.67 3.05 -1.41
N THR A 130 5.98 2.86 -1.26
CA THR A 130 6.99 3.92 -1.36
C THR A 130 7.06 4.46 -2.78
N THR A 131 7.26 5.77 -2.89
CA THR A 131 7.47 6.49 -4.16
C THR A 131 8.79 7.26 -4.21
N SER A 132 9.57 7.30 -3.13
CA SER A 132 10.91 7.89 -3.10
C SER A 132 12.04 6.87 -3.34
N SER A 133 13.22 7.35 -3.70
CA SER A 133 14.41 6.55 -4.05
C SER A 133 15.52 6.51 -2.99
N GLY A 134 15.19 6.85 -1.74
CA GLY A 134 16.16 7.04 -0.67
C GLY A 134 16.77 5.75 -0.10
N ILE A 135 16.29 4.57 -0.50
CA ILE A 135 16.76 3.27 0.00
C ILE A 135 17.18 2.42 -1.20
N SER A 136 18.40 1.89 -1.15
CA SER A 136 18.92 0.99 -2.18
C SER A 136 19.61 -0.20 -1.55
N SER A 137 19.45 -1.38 -2.16
CA SER A 137 20.17 -2.58 -1.77
C SER A 137 20.16 -3.55 -2.94
N ARG A 138 21.14 -4.44 -2.96
CA ARG A 138 21.03 -5.68 -3.73
C ARG A 138 19.99 -6.62 -3.15
N MET A 139 19.48 -7.53 -3.98
CA MET A 139 18.59 -8.61 -3.55
C MET A 139 19.33 -9.67 -2.73
N ASN A 140 20.48 -10.15 -3.24
CA ASN A 140 21.33 -11.19 -2.65
C ASN A 140 22.83 -10.88 -2.81
N ALA A 141 23.67 -11.43 -1.92
CA ALA A 141 25.13 -11.30 -1.98
C ALA A 141 25.81 -12.07 -3.13
N THR A 142 25.11 -13.04 -3.72
CA THR A 142 25.59 -13.86 -4.84
C THR A 142 24.55 -13.85 -5.95
N ASP A 143 24.99 -14.05 -7.20
CA ASP A 143 24.11 -14.12 -8.37
C ASP A 143 23.26 -15.38 -8.32
N THR A 144 22.14 -15.30 -7.61
CA THR A 144 21.20 -16.40 -7.45
C THR A 144 19.82 -15.88 -7.09
N ASN A 145 18.80 -16.53 -7.65
CA ASN A 145 17.41 -16.38 -7.23
C ASN A 145 16.87 -17.66 -6.55
N ALA A 146 17.76 -18.59 -6.16
CA ALA A 146 17.37 -19.81 -5.48
C ALA A 146 16.72 -19.51 -4.13
N GLY A 147 15.53 -20.06 -3.92
CA GLY A 147 14.71 -19.76 -2.73
C GLY A 147 13.88 -18.47 -2.84
N GLY A 148 14.01 -17.73 -3.96
CA GLY A 148 13.22 -16.54 -4.27
C GLY A 148 13.28 -15.46 -3.20
N TRP A 149 12.14 -14.78 -3.00
CA TRP A 149 12.00 -13.71 -2.03
C TRP A 149 12.19 -14.20 -0.59
N GLU A 150 11.66 -15.37 -0.23
CA GLU A 150 11.65 -15.91 1.13
C GLU A 150 13.05 -15.98 1.75
N THR A 151 14.03 -16.43 0.97
CA THR A 151 15.42 -16.61 1.39
C THR A 151 16.31 -15.40 1.10
N SER A 152 15.77 -14.36 0.45
CA SER A 152 16.58 -13.23 -0.01
C SER A 152 17.20 -12.42 1.14
N GLU A 153 18.42 -11.92 0.91
CA GLU A 153 19.09 -11.02 1.86
C GLU A 153 18.26 -9.75 2.07
N LEU A 154 17.69 -9.21 0.99
CA LEU A 154 16.86 -8.01 1.02
C LEU A 154 15.61 -8.18 1.89
N ARG A 155 14.89 -9.30 1.79
CA ARG A 155 13.74 -9.58 2.67
C ARG A 155 14.13 -9.56 4.14
N ALA A 156 15.27 -10.16 4.50
CA ALA A 156 15.76 -10.15 5.88
C ALA A 156 16.07 -8.72 6.36
N LYS A 157 16.71 -7.91 5.52
CA LYS A 157 16.96 -6.48 5.80
C LYS A 157 15.66 -5.70 6.02
N MET A 158 14.63 -5.97 5.22
CA MET A 158 13.34 -5.28 5.27
C MET A 158 12.46 -5.68 6.45
N ASN A 159 12.58 -6.90 6.99
CA ASN A 159 11.64 -7.39 8.01
C ASN A 159 12.17 -7.37 9.45
N SER A 160 13.49 -7.35 9.62
CA SER A 160 14.14 -7.26 10.94
C SER A 160 15.55 -6.67 10.93
N GLY A 161 16.12 -6.43 9.75
CA GLY A 161 17.49 -5.92 9.59
C GLY A 161 17.57 -4.42 9.37
N GLU A 162 18.59 -4.00 8.61
CA GLU A 162 18.98 -2.59 8.48
C GLU A 162 17.87 -1.70 7.92
N ILE A 163 17.13 -2.15 6.90
CA ILE A 163 16.04 -1.36 6.30
C ILE A 163 14.86 -1.23 7.26
N TRP A 164 14.49 -2.29 7.98
CA TRP A 164 13.48 -2.21 9.03
C TRP A 164 13.88 -1.19 10.11
N ASN A 165 15.16 -1.20 10.51
CA ASN A 165 15.70 -0.31 11.54
C ASN A 165 15.83 1.16 11.10
N LEU A 166 15.74 1.45 9.79
CA LEU A 166 15.61 2.83 9.30
C LEU A 166 14.22 3.43 9.59
N MET A 167 13.20 2.58 9.74
CA MET A 167 11.84 3.05 10.01
C MET A 167 11.72 3.59 11.44
N PRO A 168 11.08 4.75 11.68
CA PRO A 168 10.87 5.27 13.02
C PRO A 168 10.08 4.31 13.91
N SER A 169 10.33 4.29 15.22
CA SER A 169 9.63 3.41 16.16
C SER A 169 8.11 3.59 16.13
N ASP A 170 7.65 4.83 15.94
CA ASP A 170 6.22 5.13 15.81
C ASP A 170 5.60 4.44 14.59
N PHE A 171 6.28 4.47 13.45
CA PHE A 171 5.89 3.73 12.24
C PHE A 171 5.92 2.21 12.48
N GLN A 172 7.03 1.70 13.01
CA GLN A 172 7.22 0.27 13.26
C GLN A 172 6.10 -0.33 14.14
N SER A 173 5.61 0.43 15.12
CA SER A 173 4.54 0.01 16.03
C SER A 173 3.17 -0.14 15.37
N LYS A 174 2.99 0.46 14.19
CA LYS A 174 1.71 0.51 13.46
C LYS A 174 1.60 -0.51 12.35
N VAL A 175 2.74 -0.93 11.78
CA VAL A 175 2.80 -1.91 10.68
C VAL A 175 2.21 -3.26 11.10
N LYS A 176 1.34 -3.80 10.24
CA LYS A 176 0.81 -5.16 10.35
C LYS A 176 1.64 -6.11 9.49
N SER A 177 1.83 -7.33 9.98
CA SER A 177 2.38 -8.41 9.16
C SER A 177 1.29 -9.00 8.26
N VAL A 178 1.57 -9.10 6.97
CA VAL A 178 0.66 -9.66 5.96
C VAL A 178 1.27 -10.85 5.24
N ARG A 179 0.39 -11.69 4.70
CA ARG A 179 0.73 -12.88 3.94
C ARG A 179 0.98 -12.50 2.49
N LYS A 180 2.19 -12.72 1.97
CA LYS A 180 2.53 -12.49 0.55
C LYS A 180 2.83 -13.81 -0.14
N LEU A 181 2.28 -14.01 -1.34
CA LEU A 181 2.61 -15.17 -2.17
C LEU A 181 3.74 -14.81 -3.12
N THR A 182 4.61 -15.77 -3.42
CA THR A 182 5.65 -15.63 -4.43
C THR A 182 6.26 -16.99 -4.78
N ASN A 183 6.94 -17.08 -5.91
CA ASN A 183 7.77 -18.23 -6.25
C ASN A 183 9.06 -18.22 -5.41
N ASN A 184 9.10 -19.07 -4.39
CA ASN A 184 10.25 -19.27 -3.49
C ASN A 184 11.13 -20.47 -3.89
N VAL A 185 11.12 -20.88 -5.16
CA VAL A 185 11.99 -21.92 -5.70
C VAL A 185 13.10 -21.28 -6.54
N GLY A 186 12.70 -20.51 -7.56
CA GLY A 186 13.58 -19.86 -8.53
C GLY A 186 12.89 -19.77 -9.90
N GLY A 187 13.40 -18.89 -10.77
CA GLY A 187 12.74 -18.56 -12.04
C GLY A 187 12.85 -19.61 -13.16
N MET A 188 13.50 -20.75 -12.91
CA MET A 188 13.76 -21.80 -13.91
C MET A 188 12.73 -22.93 -13.88
N ASP A 189 11.90 -23.04 -12.83
CA ASP A 189 10.83 -24.02 -12.75
C ASP A 189 9.51 -23.37 -13.17
N GLU A 190 9.12 -23.63 -14.41
CA GLU A 190 7.89 -23.10 -15.03
C GLU A 190 6.61 -23.50 -14.26
N ASN A 191 6.66 -24.60 -13.48
CA ASN A 191 5.54 -25.15 -12.74
C ASN A 191 5.67 -24.95 -11.22
N ALA A 192 6.57 -24.06 -10.79
CA ALA A 192 6.81 -23.80 -9.36
C ALA A 192 5.51 -23.43 -8.63
N ALA A 193 5.29 -24.04 -7.46
CA ALA A 193 4.22 -23.63 -6.58
C ALA A 193 4.59 -22.32 -5.88
N VAL A 194 3.69 -21.34 -5.88
CA VAL A 194 3.84 -20.15 -5.04
C VAL A 194 3.64 -20.53 -3.57
N THR A 195 4.50 -20.04 -2.69
CA THR A 195 4.39 -20.24 -1.24
C THR A 195 4.27 -18.91 -0.53
N ALA A 196 3.79 -18.95 0.72
CA ALA A 196 3.49 -17.75 1.48
C ALA A 196 4.65 -17.34 2.40
N THR A 197 5.00 -16.05 2.39
CA THR A 197 5.83 -15.40 3.39
C THR A 197 4.97 -14.58 4.36
N SER A 198 5.51 -14.29 5.54
CA SER A 198 4.94 -13.37 6.52
C SER A 198 5.81 -12.12 6.58
N ASP A 199 5.30 -11.00 6.06
CA ASP A 199 6.11 -9.80 5.84
C ASP A 199 5.48 -8.56 6.48
N LYS A 200 6.31 -7.75 7.14
CA LYS A 200 5.99 -6.40 7.62
C LYS A 200 6.21 -5.38 6.50
N LEU A 201 7.40 -5.45 5.88
CA LEU A 201 7.74 -4.74 4.67
C LEU A 201 7.95 -5.76 3.56
N PHE A 202 7.41 -5.48 2.39
CA PHE A 202 7.53 -6.33 1.20
C PHE A 202 7.74 -5.50 -0.05
N LEU A 203 8.20 -6.12 -1.14
CA LEU A 203 8.19 -5.53 -2.47
C LEU A 203 6.96 -6.05 -3.23
N LEU A 204 6.44 -5.29 -4.18
CA LEU A 204 5.35 -5.74 -5.03
C LEU A 204 5.78 -6.93 -5.90
N SER A 205 4.87 -7.84 -6.20
CA SER A 205 5.09 -8.87 -7.23
C SER A 205 4.58 -8.37 -8.58
N TYR A 206 4.97 -9.07 -9.64
CA TYR A 206 4.52 -8.81 -11.00
C TYR A 206 3.00 -8.76 -11.10
N SER A 207 2.33 -9.82 -10.63
CA SER A 207 0.88 -9.97 -10.67
C SER A 207 0.12 -8.96 -9.80
N GLU A 208 0.81 -8.21 -8.95
CA GLU A 208 0.22 -7.15 -8.14
C GLU A 208 0.25 -5.79 -8.82
N ILE A 209 1.04 -5.67 -9.90
CA ILE A 209 1.18 -4.46 -10.70
C ILE A 209 0.32 -4.58 -11.97
N VAL A 210 0.37 -5.73 -12.65
CA VAL A 210 -0.34 -5.98 -13.91
C VAL A 210 -1.56 -6.89 -13.73
N PRO A 211 -2.60 -6.77 -14.58
CA PRO A 211 -3.79 -7.62 -14.46
C PRO A 211 -3.54 -9.08 -14.91
N THR A 212 -2.62 -9.30 -15.82
CA THR A 212 -2.23 -10.64 -16.30
C THR A 212 -0.76 -10.62 -16.68
N SER A 213 0.00 -11.61 -16.22
CA SER A 213 1.41 -11.71 -16.54
C SER A 213 1.64 -11.96 -18.03
N TYR A 214 2.70 -11.38 -18.59
CA TYR A 214 3.16 -11.72 -19.94
C TYR A 214 3.55 -13.19 -20.07
N TRP A 215 4.12 -13.76 -18.99
CA TRP A 215 4.55 -15.15 -18.94
C TRP A 215 3.45 -16.10 -18.42
N ALA A 216 2.18 -15.68 -18.35
CA ALA A 216 1.12 -16.52 -17.76
C ALA A 216 0.97 -17.89 -18.46
N ASP A 217 1.27 -17.97 -19.76
CA ASP A 217 1.17 -19.21 -20.54
C ASP A 217 2.37 -20.14 -20.34
N SER A 218 3.60 -19.59 -20.20
CA SER A 218 4.82 -20.39 -20.01
C SER A 218 5.10 -20.67 -18.54
N ASP A 219 4.86 -19.69 -17.67
CA ASP A 219 5.20 -19.68 -16.26
C ASP A 219 3.96 -19.22 -15.43
N PRO A 220 2.94 -20.08 -15.27
CA PRO A 220 1.64 -19.69 -14.69
C PRO A 220 1.72 -19.10 -13.27
N TRP A 221 2.76 -19.45 -12.52
CA TRP A 221 3.01 -18.90 -11.19
C TRP A 221 3.20 -17.38 -11.19
N THR A 222 3.65 -16.79 -12.31
CA THR A 222 3.82 -15.33 -12.46
C THR A 222 2.51 -14.54 -12.36
N SER A 223 1.35 -15.20 -12.48
CA SER A 223 0.02 -14.62 -12.24
C SER A 223 -0.60 -15.04 -10.90
N SER A 224 0.15 -15.77 -10.06
CA SER A 224 -0.35 -16.38 -8.82
C SER A 224 0.29 -15.81 -7.54
N GLU A 225 1.17 -14.81 -7.65
CA GLU A 225 1.89 -14.22 -6.52
C GLU A 225 1.09 -13.16 -5.75
N GLY A 226 -0.12 -12.86 -6.22
CA GLY A 226 -0.99 -11.82 -5.68
C GLY A 226 -1.95 -11.32 -6.75
N THR A 227 -2.85 -10.42 -6.38
CA THR A 227 -3.80 -9.79 -7.30
C THR A 227 -3.45 -8.32 -7.52
N GLN A 228 -3.73 -7.78 -8.71
CA GLN A 228 -3.44 -6.39 -9.01
C GLN A 228 -4.02 -5.43 -7.95
N TYR A 229 -3.20 -4.52 -7.43
CA TYR A 229 -3.62 -3.51 -6.46
C TYR A 229 -4.61 -2.50 -7.07
N GLU A 230 -5.52 -1.99 -6.24
CA GLU A 230 -6.61 -1.11 -6.66
C GLU A 230 -6.12 0.16 -7.37
N ALA A 231 -4.98 0.70 -6.96
CA ALA A 231 -4.40 1.90 -7.57
C ALA A 231 -3.95 1.69 -9.03
N PHE A 232 -3.67 0.45 -9.44
CA PHE A 232 -3.20 0.10 -10.79
C PHE A 232 -4.34 -0.35 -11.73
N LYS A 233 -5.47 -0.81 -11.16
CA LYS A 233 -6.62 -1.31 -11.93
C LYS A 233 -7.13 -0.26 -12.93
N GLY A 234 -7.12 -0.63 -14.21
CA GLY A 234 -7.56 0.23 -15.30
C GLY A 234 -6.61 1.40 -15.62
N LYS A 235 -5.44 1.46 -15.00
CA LYS A 235 -4.38 2.44 -15.28
C LYS A 235 -3.16 1.79 -15.94
N VAL A 236 -2.67 0.70 -15.35
CA VAL A 236 -1.59 -0.11 -15.93
C VAL A 236 -2.20 -1.02 -16.99
N THR A 237 -1.85 -0.77 -18.24
CA THR A 237 -2.38 -1.50 -19.41
C THR A 237 -1.32 -2.33 -20.10
N GLU A 238 -0.06 -1.92 -20.01
CA GLU A 238 1.06 -2.69 -20.55
C GLU A 238 1.53 -3.71 -19.52
N ASN A 239 2.04 -4.85 -19.99
CA ASN A 239 2.53 -5.93 -19.14
C ASN A 239 3.82 -6.57 -19.66
N PHE A 240 4.52 -5.92 -20.61
CA PHE A 240 5.84 -6.29 -21.11
C PHE A 240 6.46 -5.15 -21.92
N SER A 241 6.24 -3.91 -21.47
CA SER A 241 6.79 -2.69 -22.05
C SER A 241 6.62 -1.54 -21.06
N ALA A 242 7.19 -0.37 -21.38
CA ALA A 242 7.02 0.86 -20.61
C ALA A 242 5.55 1.27 -20.45
N ASP A 243 5.13 1.49 -19.20
CA ASP A 243 3.82 2.05 -18.86
C ASP A 243 3.97 3.39 -18.14
N ALA A 244 3.52 4.47 -18.78
CA ALA A 244 3.62 5.82 -18.24
C ALA A 244 2.88 6.03 -16.91
N SER A 245 1.95 5.14 -16.53
CA SER A 245 1.28 5.19 -15.23
C SER A 245 2.16 4.70 -14.06
N LEU A 246 3.22 3.96 -14.38
CA LEU A 246 4.23 3.47 -13.44
C LEU A 246 5.50 4.32 -13.43
N ALA A 247 5.78 5.06 -14.51
CA ALA A 247 6.94 5.93 -14.62
C ALA A 247 7.04 6.93 -13.46
N ASN A 248 8.16 6.90 -12.74
CA ASN A 248 8.47 7.80 -11.64
C ASN A 248 9.96 8.19 -11.57
N ASP A 249 10.72 7.96 -12.66
CA ASP A 249 12.17 8.17 -12.73
C ASP A 249 12.97 7.36 -11.69
N ILE A 250 12.39 6.26 -11.20
CA ILE A 250 13.03 5.34 -10.25
C ILE A 250 12.95 3.93 -10.80
N GLU A 251 14.09 3.27 -10.87
CA GLU A 251 14.19 1.83 -11.12
C GLU A 251 14.10 1.13 -9.77
N TRP A 252 13.17 0.18 -9.59
CA TRP A 252 12.95 -0.47 -8.30
C TRP A 252 12.65 -1.97 -8.40
N TRP A 253 13.07 -2.69 -7.36
CA TRP A 253 12.93 -4.14 -7.26
C TRP A 253 11.48 -4.62 -7.11
N GLN A 254 11.15 -5.71 -7.81
CA GLN A 254 10.01 -6.56 -7.48
C GLN A 254 10.47 -7.78 -6.66
N ARG A 255 9.55 -8.40 -5.91
CA ARG A 255 9.86 -9.68 -5.22
C ARG A 255 9.84 -10.89 -6.16
N SER A 256 9.20 -10.76 -7.32
CA SER A 256 9.07 -11.81 -8.32
C SER A 256 10.45 -12.16 -8.90
N VAL A 257 10.78 -13.45 -8.88
CA VAL A 257 11.93 -13.97 -9.61
C VAL A 257 11.69 -13.81 -11.11
N ALA A 258 12.75 -13.57 -11.88
CA ALA A 258 12.64 -13.41 -13.32
C ALA A 258 12.45 -14.77 -14.02
N PRO A 259 11.37 -14.98 -14.80
CA PRO A 259 11.17 -16.23 -15.55
C PRO A 259 12.31 -16.47 -16.53
N ASN A 260 12.82 -17.70 -16.58
CA ASN A 260 13.89 -18.13 -17.49
C ASN A 260 15.25 -17.40 -17.30
N VAL A 261 15.43 -16.68 -16.19
CA VAL A 261 16.69 -16.03 -15.81
C VAL A 261 17.13 -16.59 -14.47
N SER A 262 18.21 -17.37 -14.44
CA SER A 262 18.63 -18.14 -13.25
C SER A 262 19.15 -17.30 -12.07
N GLU A 263 19.40 -16.01 -12.27
CA GLU A 263 20.10 -15.15 -11.31
C GLU A 263 19.35 -13.84 -11.05
N GLY A 264 18.23 -13.62 -11.74
CA GLY A 264 17.54 -12.34 -11.79
C GLY A 264 16.24 -12.29 -10.99
N PHE A 265 15.90 -11.07 -10.58
CA PHE A 265 14.59 -10.68 -10.08
C PHE A 265 14.02 -9.62 -11.03
N LEU A 266 12.69 -9.59 -11.15
CA LEU A 266 12.04 -8.57 -11.96
C LEU A 266 12.19 -7.20 -11.30
N GLU A 267 12.18 -6.17 -12.13
CA GLU A 267 12.19 -4.78 -11.71
C GLU A 267 11.16 -3.98 -12.47
N VAL A 268 10.92 -2.75 -12.04
CA VAL A 268 10.23 -1.75 -12.85
C VAL A 268 11.26 -0.68 -13.17
N TYR A 269 11.49 -0.44 -14.46
CA TYR A 269 12.47 0.55 -14.92
C TYR A 269 11.95 1.98 -14.79
N LEU A 270 12.82 2.97 -15.01
CA LEU A 270 12.57 4.39 -14.82
C LEU A 270 11.30 4.90 -15.53
N ASP A 271 11.00 4.36 -16.71
CA ASP A 271 9.86 4.69 -17.57
C ASP A 271 8.64 3.77 -17.34
N GLY A 272 8.69 2.92 -16.32
CA GLY A 272 7.64 1.97 -15.99
C GLY A 272 7.74 0.65 -16.75
N ASP A 273 8.85 0.36 -17.43
CA ASP A 273 9.03 -0.92 -18.14
C ASP A 273 9.12 -2.10 -17.17
N MET A 274 8.28 -3.10 -17.40
CA MET A 274 8.15 -4.32 -16.60
C MET A 274 8.74 -5.55 -17.31
N SER A 275 9.33 -5.40 -18.49
CA SER A 275 9.97 -6.48 -19.24
C SER A 275 11.38 -6.84 -18.75
N LEU A 276 11.92 -6.03 -17.83
CA LEU A 276 13.31 -6.12 -17.39
C LEU A 276 13.47 -6.96 -16.12
N ALA A 277 14.67 -7.51 -16.01
CA ALA A 277 15.15 -8.23 -14.86
C ALA A 277 16.59 -7.82 -14.61
N GLU A 278 16.97 -7.80 -13.34
CA GLU A 278 18.30 -7.39 -12.93
C GLU A 278 18.92 -8.47 -12.03
N ALA A 279 20.25 -8.60 -12.10
CA ALA A 279 21.00 -9.61 -11.37
C ALA A 279 20.85 -9.40 -9.87
N ALA A 280 20.73 -10.48 -9.11
CA ALA A 280 20.46 -10.39 -7.67
C ALA A 280 21.54 -9.62 -6.88
N THR A 281 22.77 -9.50 -7.41
CA THR A 281 23.88 -8.74 -6.81
C THR A 281 23.89 -7.25 -7.13
N SER A 282 23.16 -6.82 -8.16
CA SER A 282 23.06 -5.43 -8.58
C SER A 282 22.39 -4.58 -7.50
N CYS A 283 22.74 -3.30 -7.44
CA CYS A 283 22.15 -2.38 -6.48
C CYS A 283 21.05 -1.57 -7.16
N CYS A 284 19.80 -1.79 -6.76
CA CYS A 284 18.63 -1.10 -7.29
C CYS A 284 17.82 -0.50 -6.12
N CYS A 285 16.87 0.39 -6.43
CA CYS A 285 16.05 1.03 -5.42
C CYS A 285 15.14 0.00 -4.73
N VAL A 286 15.00 0.17 -3.43
CA VAL A 286 14.04 -0.58 -2.62
C VAL A 286 12.86 0.34 -2.40
N CYS A 287 11.70 -0.04 -2.91
CA CYS A 287 10.44 0.65 -2.65
C CYS A 287 9.54 -0.24 -1.76
N PRO A 288 9.70 -0.19 -0.42
CA PRO A 288 8.87 -1.00 0.46
C PRO A 288 7.38 -0.67 0.31
N ALA A 289 6.57 -1.72 0.36
CA ALA A 289 5.16 -1.68 0.67
C ALA A 289 4.90 -2.24 2.07
N TRP A 290 3.81 -1.80 2.69
CA TRP A 290 3.39 -2.24 4.03
C TRP A 290 1.88 -2.05 4.22
N CYS A 291 1.37 -2.61 5.31
CA CYS A 291 -0.04 -2.53 5.66
C CYS A 291 -0.24 -1.95 7.07
N PHE A 292 -1.34 -1.23 7.24
CA PHE A 292 -1.88 -0.83 8.55
C PHE A 292 -3.22 -1.51 8.83
#